data_AF-A0A8B9NDJ1-F1
#
_entry.id   AF-A0A8B9NDJ1-F1
#
_cell.length_a   1.000
_cell.length_b   1.000
_cell.length_c   1.000
_cell.angle_alpha   90.00
_cell.angle_beta   90.00
_cell.angle_gamma   90.00
#
_symmetry.space_group_name_H-M   'P 1'
#
loop_
_entity.id
_entity.type
_entity.pdbx_description
1 polymer ?
#
loop_
_entity_poly.entity_id
_entity_poly.type
_entity_poly.pdbx_seq_one_letter_code
_entity_poly.pdbx_strand_id
1 'polypeptide(L)'
;MAAAAAVKIGIIGGTGLDDPDILEGRTEKYVDTPYGKPSDALILGKIKNVDCVLLARHGRHHTIMPSNVNYRANIWALKEENCSHVLVTTACGSLREEIQPGDLVIIDQFIDRTTKRHCTLYDGQHSSLPGVCHIPMAEPFCTKTREVLIETAKKLGLQCHSKGTMITIEGPRFSSRAESLMFRSWGADVINMTTVPEVILAKEAGMSYASIAMATDYDCWKEHEEAVSVDKVLKTLKGNANKATSILLTAIPQIGSMEWTDTLHTLKVSIRMRLMSTGDSVCICTHNTGICSKIFLLKSLLLRVGASKNQIHSRWANKFIKTLTSFIAKI
;
A
#
# COMPACT_ATOMS: atom_id res chain seq x y z
N MET A 1 17.31 -8.69 -23.96
CA MET A 1 16.86 -7.67 -22.99
C MET A 1 15.53 -8.14 -22.44
N ALA A 2 15.36 -8.22 -21.11
CA ALA A 2 14.04 -8.48 -20.54
C ALA A 2 13.13 -7.32 -20.94
N ALA A 3 11.93 -7.61 -21.47
CA ALA A 3 10.96 -6.56 -21.78
C ALA A 3 10.66 -5.77 -20.49
N ALA A 4 10.74 -4.44 -20.57
CA ALA A 4 10.35 -3.59 -19.45
C ALA A 4 8.94 -3.99 -18.99
N ALA A 5 8.75 -4.21 -17.69
CA ALA A 5 7.45 -4.60 -17.17
C ALA A 5 6.42 -3.54 -17.55
N ALA A 6 5.39 -3.92 -18.30
CA ALA A 6 4.37 -2.99 -18.76
C ALA A 6 3.70 -2.32 -17.55
N VAL A 7 3.76 -0.99 -17.49
CA VAL A 7 3.15 -0.20 -16.42
C VAL A 7 1.65 -0.14 -16.64
N LYS A 8 0.88 -0.51 -15.61
CA LYS A 8 -0.55 -0.26 -15.52
C LYS A 8 -0.87 0.40 -14.19
N ILE A 9 -1.68 1.45 -14.22
CA ILE A 9 -1.91 2.31 -13.05
C ILE A 9 -3.36 2.20 -12.59
N GLY A 10 -3.55 1.69 -11.38
CA GLY A 10 -4.81 1.82 -10.66
C GLY A 10 -4.97 3.26 -10.15
N ILE A 11 -6.16 3.84 -10.32
CA ILE A 11 -6.52 5.14 -9.78
C ILE A 11 -7.68 4.93 -8.81
N ILE A 12 -7.51 5.28 -7.54
CA ILE A 12 -8.61 5.25 -6.57
C ILE A 12 -9.04 6.68 -6.25
N GLY A 13 -10.21 7.04 -6.78
CA GLY A 13 -10.84 8.35 -6.59
C GLY A 13 -11.48 8.48 -5.20
N GLY A 14 -11.10 9.52 -4.46
CA GLY A 14 -11.81 9.98 -3.26
C GLY A 14 -13.03 10.84 -3.60
N THR A 15 -13.64 11.43 -2.56
CA THR A 15 -14.77 12.36 -2.70
C THR A 15 -14.49 13.43 -3.76
N GLY A 16 -15.32 13.50 -4.81
CA GLY A 16 -15.24 14.55 -5.84
C GLY A 16 -14.04 14.46 -6.78
N LEU A 17 -13.32 13.34 -6.80
CA LEU A 17 -12.09 13.11 -7.58
C LEU A 17 -12.10 11.75 -8.28
N ASP A 18 -13.28 11.28 -8.67
CA ASP A 18 -13.58 9.97 -9.27
C ASP A 18 -14.24 10.08 -10.66
N ASP A 19 -14.10 11.22 -11.32
CA ASP A 19 -14.66 11.46 -12.66
C ASP A 19 -14.12 10.46 -13.69
N PRO A 20 -14.97 9.57 -14.24
CA PRO A 20 -14.53 8.59 -15.22
C PRO A 20 -14.11 9.22 -16.54
N ASP A 21 -14.46 10.47 -16.84
CA ASP A 21 -14.06 11.16 -18.09
C ASP A 21 -12.55 11.43 -18.17
N ILE A 22 -11.80 11.18 -17.10
CA ILE A 22 -10.33 11.21 -17.10
C ILE A 22 -9.70 10.15 -18.04
N LEU A 23 -10.45 9.08 -18.38
CA LEU A 23 -9.95 7.97 -19.18
C LEU A 23 -10.49 8.00 -20.62
N GLU A 24 -9.61 7.73 -21.59
CA GLU A 24 -9.96 7.46 -22.98
C GLU A 24 -10.26 5.96 -23.19
N GLY A 25 -11.17 5.64 -24.12
CA GLY A 25 -11.44 4.24 -24.52
C GLY A 25 -12.06 3.38 -23.41
N ARG A 26 -13.01 3.94 -22.67
CA ARG A 26 -13.51 3.37 -21.40
C ARG A 26 -14.26 2.07 -21.58
N THR A 27 -13.98 1.12 -20.69
CA THR A 27 -14.74 -0.13 -20.54
C THR A 27 -15.05 -0.36 -19.06
N GLU A 28 -16.32 -0.58 -18.74
CA GLU A 28 -16.76 -0.90 -17.39
C GLU A 28 -16.68 -2.41 -17.14
N LYS A 29 -16.10 -2.80 -15.99
CA LYS A 29 -15.92 -4.21 -15.61
C LYS A 29 -16.29 -4.41 -14.14
N TYR A 30 -17.37 -5.14 -13.89
CA TYR A 30 -17.69 -5.65 -12.55
C TYR A 30 -16.88 -6.91 -12.29
N VAL A 31 -16.31 -7.01 -11.09
CA VAL A 31 -15.49 -8.15 -10.66
C VAL A 31 -15.85 -8.58 -9.24
N ASP A 32 -15.62 -9.85 -8.94
CA ASP A 32 -15.65 -10.39 -7.59
C ASP A 32 -14.21 -10.73 -7.16
N THR A 33 -13.94 -10.62 -5.87
CA THR A 33 -12.64 -10.98 -5.29
C THR A 33 -12.81 -11.99 -4.16
N PRO A 34 -11.74 -12.68 -3.72
CA PRO A 34 -11.79 -13.52 -2.52
C PRO A 34 -12.20 -12.78 -1.24
N TYR A 35 -12.15 -11.44 -1.25
CA TYR A 35 -12.55 -10.57 -0.14
C TYR A 35 -13.92 -9.91 -0.34
N GLY A 36 -14.70 -10.36 -1.33
CA GLY A 36 -15.99 -9.80 -1.71
C GLY A 36 -15.90 -8.81 -2.88
N LYS A 37 -16.95 -8.00 -3.04
CA LYS A 37 -17.04 -7.02 -4.13
C LYS A 37 -16.21 -5.77 -3.84
N PRO A 38 -15.53 -5.20 -4.85
CA PRO A 38 -15.00 -3.84 -4.77
C PRO A 38 -16.13 -2.82 -4.56
N SER A 39 -15.73 -1.59 -4.32
CA SER A 39 -16.67 -0.49 -4.02
C SER A 39 -17.59 -0.14 -5.20
N ASP A 40 -17.13 -0.37 -6.42
CA ASP A 40 -17.87 -0.18 -7.66
C ASP A 40 -17.22 -1.03 -8.79
N ALA A 41 -17.75 -0.93 -10.00
CA ALA A 41 -17.07 -1.43 -11.19
C ALA A 41 -15.70 -0.77 -11.38
N LEU A 42 -14.77 -1.54 -11.94
CA LEU A 42 -13.52 -1.03 -12.47
C LEU A 42 -13.79 -0.36 -13.81
N ILE A 43 -13.30 0.87 -13.99
CA ILE A 43 -13.34 1.56 -15.29
C ILE A 43 -11.96 1.45 -15.91
N LEU A 44 -11.84 0.60 -16.91
CA LEU A 44 -10.60 0.40 -17.66
C LEU A 44 -10.52 1.45 -18.77
N GLY A 45 -9.33 1.95 -19.04
CA GLY A 45 -9.10 2.88 -20.14
C GLY A 45 -7.64 3.31 -20.20
N LYS A 46 -7.38 4.44 -20.85
CA LYS A 46 -6.03 4.97 -21.01
C LYS A 46 -5.95 6.45 -20.66
N ILE A 47 -4.79 6.86 -20.16
CA ILE A 47 -4.36 8.26 -20.14
C ILE A 47 -3.15 8.34 -21.07
N LYS A 48 -3.34 8.98 -22.22
CA LYS A 48 -2.40 8.89 -23.36
C LYS A 48 -2.15 7.42 -23.71
N ASN A 49 -0.90 6.95 -23.60
CA ASN A 49 -0.52 5.58 -23.96
C ASN A 49 -0.40 4.63 -22.75
N VAL A 50 -0.81 5.04 -21.55
CA VAL A 50 -0.68 4.25 -20.32
C VAL A 50 -2.02 3.63 -19.93
N ASP A 51 -2.04 2.31 -19.77
CA ASP A 51 -3.21 1.59 -19.31
C ASP A 51 -3.54 1.97 -17.86
N CYS A 52 -4.81 2.32 -17.62
CA CYS A 52 -5.30 2.77 -16.33
C CYS A 52 -6.56 2.00 -15.92
N VAL A 53 -6.76 1.87 -14.61
CA VAL A 53 -7.97 1.27 -14.02
C VAL A 53 -8.47 2.20 -12.92
N LEU A 54 -9.58 2.88 -13.16
CA LEU A 54 -10.21 3.77 -12.18
C LEU A 54 -11.22 3.00 -11.31
N LEU A 55 -11.23 3.31 -10.02
CA LEU A 55 -12.18 2.80 -9.04
C LEU A 55 -12.62 3.93 -8.08
N ALA A 56 -13.93 4.14 -7.95
CA ALA A 56 -14.49 5.09 -6.98
C ALA A 56 -14.50 4.46 -5.57
N ARG A 57 -13.77 5.03 -4.61
CA ARG A 57 -13.60 4.45 -3.26
C ARG A 57 -14.90 4.28 -2.50
N HIS A 58 -15.84 5.20 -2.70
CA HIS A 58 -17.12 5.25 -1.97
C HIS A 58 -18.30 4.77 -2.83
N GLY A 59 -18.01 4.16 -3.98
CA GLY A 59 -18.97 4.02 -5.08
C GLY A 59 -19.19 5.35 -5.82
N ARG A 60 -19.57 5.30 -7.10
CA ARG A 60 -19.76 6.52 -7.94
C ARG A 60 -20.84 7.48 -7.44
N HIS A 61 -21.70 7.01 -6.53
CA HIS A 61 -22.77 7.78 -5.90
C HIS A 61 -22.46 8.12 -4.43
N HIS A 62 -21.24 7.87 -3.96
CA HIS A 62 -20.79 8.15 -2.60
C HIS A 62 -21.68 7.50 -1.50
N THR A 63 -22.08 6.24 -1.70
CA THR A 63 -23.03 5.54 -0.81
C THR A 63 -22.35 4.71 0.27
N ILE A 64 -21.02 4.56 0.23
CA ILE A 64 -20.24 3.73 1.15
C ILE A 64 -19.42 4.60 2.10
N MET A 65 -19.75 4.63 3.38
CA MET A 65 -18.97 5.36 4.39
C MET A 65 -17.56 4.75 4.58
N PRO A 66 -16.54 5.52 5.01
CA PRO A 66 -15.15 5.05 5.10
C PRO A 66 -14.95 3.72 5.83
N SER A 67 -15.59 3.53 6.99
CA SER A 67 -15.50 2.27 7.76
C SER A 67 -15.98 1.04 7.00
N ASN A 68 -16.89 1.20 6.04
CA ASN A 68 -17.51 0.12 5.29
C ASN A 68 -16.90 -0.08 3.90
N VAL A 69 -15.91 0.73 3.51
CA VAL A 69 -15.19 0.54 2.25
C VAL A 69 -14.47 -0.81 2.29
N ASN A 70 -14.68 -1.62 1.26
CA ASN A 70 -14.01 -2.92 1.15
C ASN A 70 -12.60 -2.74 0.58
N TYR A 71 -11.68 -2.21 1.40
CA TYR A 71 -10.31 -1.92 0.99
C TYR A 71 -9.56 -3.14 0.44
N ARG A 72 -9.82 -4.34 0.99
CA ARG A 72 -9.21 -5.59 0.52
C ARG A 72 -9.66 -5.93 -0.89
N ALA A 73 -10.96 -5.87 -1.16
CA ALA A 73 -11.48 -6.13 -2.49
C ALA A 73 -11.02 -5.07 -3.50
N ASN A 74 -10.99 -3.79 -3.12
CA ASN A 74 -10.50 -2.72 -3.98
C ASN A 74 -9.05 -2.96 -4.43
N ILE A 75 -8.15 -3.20 -3.47
CA ILE A 75 -6.73 -3.42 -3.76
C ILE A 75 -6.51 -4.74 -4.51
N TRP A 76 -7.22 -5.80 -4.13
CA TRP A 76 -7.12 -7.10 -4.79
C TRP A 76 -7.58 -7.02 -6.25
N ALA A 77 -8.69 -6.35 -6.51
CA ALA A 77 -9.21 -6.18 -7.87
C ALA A 77 -8.19 -5.46 -8.78
N LEU A 78 -7.56 -4.39 -8.30
CA LEU A 78 -6.51 -3.69 -9.04
C LEU A 78 -5.28 -4.57 -9.29
N LYS A 79 -4.90 -5.39 -8.30
CA LYS A 79 -3.81 -6.36 -8.42
C LYS A 79 -4.10 -7.41 -9.50
N GLU A 80 -5.31 -7.98 -9.52
CA GLU A 80 -5.73 -8.97 -10.52
C GLU A 80 -5.85 -8.36 -11.93
N GLU A 81 -6.17 -7.06 -12.03
CA GLU A 81 -6.05 -6.33 -13.31
C GLU A 81 -4.59 -6.05 -13.73
N ASN A 82 -3.61 -6.53 -12.98
CA ASN A 82 -2.17 -6.36 -13.19
C ASN A 82 -1.70 -4.90 -13.02
N CYS A 83 -2.35 -4.12 -12.15
CA CYS A 83 -1.83 -2.80 -11.80
C CYS A 83 -0.48 -2.96 -11.07
N SER A 84 0.53 -2.25 -11.56
CA SER A 84 1.83 -2.15 -10.90
C SER A 84 1.90 -0.97 -9.93
N HIS A 85 1.06 0.04 -10.18
CA HIS A 85 0.95 1.26 -9.39
C HIS A 85 -0.49 1.49 -8.95
N VAL A 86 -0.66 2.16 -7.82
CA VAL A 86 -1.93 2.70 -7.36
C VAL A 86 -1.70 4.16 -6.95
N LEU A 87 -2.31 5.07 -7.70
CA LEU A 87 -2.35 6.50 -7.38
C LEU A 87 -3.71 6.81 -6.80
N VAL A 88 -3.75 7.49 -5.68
CA VAL A 88 -5.02 7.79 -5.03
C VAL A 88 -5.19 9.27 -4.76
N THR A 89 -6.44 9.70 -4.73
CA THR A 89 -6.83 11.01 -4.24
C THR A 89 -7.62 10.88 -2.94
N THR A 90 -7.41 11.83 -2.03
CA THR A 90 -8.13 11.88 -0.76
C THR A 90 -8.35 13.32 -0.32
N ALA A 91 -9.57 13.65 0.07
CA ALA A 91 -9.87 14.89 0.79
C ALA A 91 -9.38 14.75 2.25
N CYS A 92 -8.84 15.82 2.80
CA CYS A 92 -8.37 15.84 4.19
C CYS A 92 -8.58 17.19 4.87
N GLY A 93 -8.73 17.16 6.20
CA GLY A 93 -8.59 18.35 7.02
C GLY A 93 -7.11 18.68 7.23
N SER A 94 -6.77 19.95 7.25
CA SER A 94 -5.45 20.44 7.59
C SER A 94 -5.29 20.60 9.11
N LEU A 95 -4.19 20.10 9.63
CA LEU A 95 -3.77 20.25 11.02
C LEU A 95 -2.62 21.25 11.16
N ARG A 96 -2.31 22.04 10.12
CA ARG A 96 -1.18 22.98 10.06
C ARG A 96 -1.63 24.29 9.41
N GLU A 97 -1.19 25.44 9.92
CA GLU A 97 -1.63 26.74 9.38
C GLU A 97 -1.20 26.90 7.91
N GLU A 98 0.04 26.48 7.63
CA GLU A 98 0.72 26.56 6.35
C GLU A 98 0.14 25.62 5.27
N ILE A 99 -0.66 24.62 5.64
CA ILE A 99 -1.38 23.75 4.69
C ILE A 99 -2.79 24.32 4.55
N GLN A 100 -3.01 25.12 3.52
CA GLN A 100 -4.28 25.83 3.33
C GLN A 100 -5.31 24.99 2.59
N PRO A 101 -6.62 25.17 2.81
CA PRO A 101 -7.66 24.57 1.98
C PRO A 101 -7.43 24.86 0.49
N GLY A 102 -7.33 23.80 -0.32
CA GLY A 102 -6.98 23.84 -1.74
C GLY A 102 -5.51 23.51 -2.03
N ASP A 103 -4.65 23.44 -1.02
CA ASP A 103 -3.29 22.93 -1.14
C ASP A 103 -3.30 21.41 -1.31
N LEU A 104 -2.24 20.92 -1.97
CA LEU A 104 -1.99 19.51 -2.14
C LEU A 104 -0.87 19.06 -1.21
N VAL A 105 -0.96 17.83 -0.69
CA VAL A 105 0.09 17.21 0.12
C VAL A 105 0.40 15.84 -0.46
N ILE A 106 1.66 15.63 -0.86
CA ILE A 106 2.15 14.30 -1.27
C ILE A 106 2.68 13.59 -0.02
N ILE A 107 1.76 12.99 0.73
CA ILE A 107 2.03 12.39 2.03
C ILE A 107 3.09 11.28 1.96
N ASP A 108 3.87 11.15 3.04
CA ASP A 108 4.96 10.19 3.18
C ASP A 108 4.85 9.30 4.41
N GLN A 109 4.00 9.67 5.36
CA GLN A 109 3.78 8.94 6.60
C GLN A 109 2.30 8.91 6.98
N PHE A 110 1.94 8.01 7.89
CA PHE A 110 0.60 7.98 8.47
C PHE A 110 0.61 7.61 9.95
N ILE A 111 -0.45 8.01 10.66
CA ILE A 111 -0.79 7.54 12.01
C ILE A 111 -2.16 6.87 11.93
N ASP A 112 -2.25 5.65 12.45
CA ASP A 112 -3.50 4.87 12.44
C ASP A 112 -4.36 5.14 13.68
N ARG A 113 -5.57 5.65 13.46
CA ARG A 113 -6.64 5.81 14.46
C ARG A 113 -7.93 5.11 14.00
N THR A 114 -7.82 4.16 13.08
CA THR A 114 -8.89 3.24 12.72
C THR A 114 -8.99 2.11 13.76
N THR A 115 -10.14 1.46 13.81
CA THR A 115 -10.48 0.47 14.86
C THR A 115 -11.30 -0.73 14.36
N LYS A 116 -11.97 -0.63 13.20
CA LYS A 116 -12.95 -1.64 12.74
C LYS A 116 -12.55 -2.38 11.47
N ARG A 117 -11.39 -2.07 10.89
CA ARG A 117 -11.08 -2.39 9.49
C ARG A 117 -10.21 -3.64 9.38
N HIS A 118 -10.42 -4.41 8.32
CA HIS A 118 -9.51 -5.50 7.95
C HIS A 118 -8.25 -4.92 7.29
N CYS A 119 -7.11 -5.04 7.96
CA CYS A 119 -5.85 -4.40 7.53
C CYS A 119 -4.85 -5.34 6.86
N THR A 120 -5.22 -6.58 6.55
CA THR A 120 -4.34 -7.56 5.87
C THR A 120 -5.11 -8.44 4.88
N LEU A 121 -4.40 -8.91 3.84
CA LEU A 121 -4.82 -9.95 2.91
C LEU A 121 -4.54 -11.37 3.46
N TYR A 122 -3.84 -11.48 4.59
CA TYR A 122 -3.39 -12.74 5.20
C TYR A 122 -4.08 -12.96 6.55
N ASP A 123 -5.41 -13.02 6.56
CA ASP A 123 -6.21 -13.08 7.79
C ASP A 123 -6.43 -14.52 8.33
N GLY A 124 -5.86 -15.52 7.66
CA GLY A 124 -5.94 -16.92 8.06
C GLY A 124 -7.27 -17.60 7.71
N GLN A 125 -8.22 -16.89 7.08
CA GLN A 125 -9.44 -17.49 6.55
C GLN A 125 -9.13 -18.35 5.32
N HIS A 126 -9.95 -19.37 5.07
CA HIS A 126 -9.75 -20.28 3.93
C HIS A 126 -9.79 -19.56 2.58
N SER A 127 -10.55 -18.47 2.47
CA SER A 127 -10.64 -17.65 1.27
C SER A 127 -9.52 -16.60 1.12
N SER A 128 -8.64 -16.48 2.11
CA SER A 128 -7.55 -15.48 2.13
C SER A 128 -6.21 -16.08 1.69
N LEU A 129 -5.20 -15.22 1.55
CA LEU A 129 -3.85 -15.71 1.31
C LEU A 129 -3.31 -16.48 2.52
N PRO A 130 -2.64 -17.64 2.32
CA PRO A 130 -2.13 -18.43 3.42
C PRO A 130 -0.91 -17.77 4.08
N GLY A 131 -0.72 -18.09 5.37
CA GLY A 131 0.43 -17.64 6.16
C GLY A 131 0.12 -16.41 7.02
N VAL A 132 1.14 -15.92 7.70
CA VAL A 132 1.10 -14.68 8.49
C VAL A 132 2.03 -13.66 7.83
N CYS A 133 1.51 -12.47 7.52
CA CYS A 133 2.29 -11.39 6.90
C CYS A 133 2.59 -10.29 7.92
N HIS A 134 3.88 -9.98 8.11
CA HIS A 134 4.34 -8.84 8.89
C HIS A 134 5.00 -7.82 7.96
N ILE A 135 4.18 -7.02 7.28
CA ILE A 135 4.65 -6.05 6.28
C ILE A 135 5.34 -4.83 6.95
N PRO A 136 6.56 -4.45 6.55
CA PRO A 136 7.20 -3.23 7.06
C PRO A 136 6.50 -1.97 6.55
N MET A 137 6.31 -1.01 7.46
CA MET A 137 5.66 0.29 7.17
C MET A 137 6.55 1.50 7.46
N ALA A 138 7.87 1.31 7.59
CA ALA A 138 8.81 2.42 7.78
C ALA A 138 8.76 3.44 6.62
N GLU A 139 8.61 2.94 5.40
CA GLU A 139 8.37 3.73 4.18
C GLU A 139 7.08 3.23 3.51
N PRO A 140 5.91 3.73 3.95
CA PRO A 140 4.62 3.17 3.55
C PRO A 140 4.24 3.51 2.10
N PHE A 141 4.72 4.65 1.59
CA PHE A 141 4.46 5.12 0.22
C PHE A 141 5.69 4.93 -0.68
N CYS A 142 5.49 4.81 -1.99
CA CYS A 142 6.58 4.67 -2.95
C CYS A 142 7.29 6.01 -3.20
N THR A 143 8.54 6.13 -2.72
CA THR A 143 9.37 7.34 -2.87
C THR A 143 9.48 7.80 -4.33
N LYS A 144 9.80 6.89 -5.25
CA LYS A 144 9.94 7.20 -6.68
C LYS A 144 8.66 7.76 -7.31
N THR A 145 7.51 7.19 -6.97
CA THR A 145 6.21 7.68 -7.46
C THR A 145 5.90 9.05 -6.85
N ARG A 146 6.18 9.25 -5.57
CA ARG A 146 5.99 10.55 -4.89
C ARG A 146 6.83 11.65 -5.53
N GLU A 147 8.09 11.38 -5.85
CA GLU A 147 8.98 12.33 -6.55
C GLU A 147 8.36 12.81 -7.87
N VAL A 148 7.84 11.90 -8.69
CA VAL A 148 7.16 12.27 -9.94
C VAL A 148 5.95 13.17 -9.69
N LEU A 149 5.16 12.88 -8.65
CA LEU A 149 4.01 13.71 -8.28
C LEU A 149 4.42 15.11 -7.82
N ILE A 150 5.45 15.20 -6.97
CA ILE A 150 5.99 16.47 -6.45
C ILE A 150 6.56 17.32 -7.60
N GLU A 151 7.38 16.73 -8.46
CA GLU A 151 7.92 17.42 -9.63
C GLU A 151 6.83 17.87 -10.60
N THR A 152 5.79 17.05 -10.79
CA THR A 152 4.64 17.38 -11.63
C THR A 152 3.85 18.56 -11.06
N ALA A 153 3.58 18.56 -9.75
CA ALA A 153 2.91 19.68 -9.09
C ALA A 153 3.71 20.98 -9.25
N LYS A 154 5.04 20.91 -9.09
CA LYS A 154 5.95 22.05 -9.32
C LYS A 154 5.90 22.56 -10.76
N LYS A 155 5.95 21.67 -11.75
CA LYS A 155 5.84 22.03 -13.18
C LYS A 155 4.51 22.71 -13.52
N LEU A 156 3.43 22.31 -12.85
CA LEU A 156 2.10 22.89 -13.02
C LEU A 156 1.89 24.18 -12.21
N GLY A 157 2.88 24.63 -11.41
CA GLY A 157 2.76 25.81 -10.56
C GLY A 157 1.72 25.67 -9.44
N LEU A 158 1.43 24.44 -9.02
CA LEU A 158 0.44 24.15 -7.97
C LEU A 158 1.08 24.25 -6.58
N GLN A 159 0.35 24.84 -5.63
CA GLN A 159 0.77 24.80 -4.23
C GLN A 159 0.71 23.38 -3.70
N CYS A 160 1.89 22.86 -3.33
CA CYS A 160 2.06 21.47 -2.98
C CYS A 160 3.14 21.28 -1.92
N HIS A 161 2.76 20.60 -0.84
CA HIS A 161 3.65 20.20 0.24
C HIS A 161 4.26 18.83 -0.10
N SER A 162 5.60 18.76 -0.09
CA SER A 162 6.36 17.59 -0.55
C SER A 162 6.41 16.42 0.45
N LYS A 163 5.83 16.59 1.64
CA LYS A 163 5.73 15.60 2.71
C LYS A 163 4.58 15.96 3.64
N GLY A 164 4.13 15.00 4.44
CA GLY A 164 3.09 15.20 5.43
C GLY A 164 2.64 13.89 6.04
N THR A 165 2.41 13.90 7.35
CA THR A 165 1.90 12.77 8.11
C THR A 165 0.37 12.79 8.14
N MET A 166 -0.26 11.78 7.54
CA MET A 166 -1.71 11.62 7.52
C MET A 166 -2.20 10.86 8.75
N ILE A 167 -3.01 11.47 9.62
CA ILE A 167 -3.75 10.72 10.63
C ILE A 167 -5.06 10.21 10.05
N THR A 168 -5.26 8.88 10.06
CA THR A 168 -6.50 8.27 9.57
C THR A 168 -7.40 7.91 10.73
N ILE A 169 -8.51 8.62 10.91
CA ILE A 169 -9.51 8.30 11.93
C ILE A 169 -10.57 7.32 11.38
N GLU A 170 -11.27 6.63 12.28
CA GLU A 170 -12.32 5.68 11.87
C GLU A 170 -13.50 6.36 11.16
N GLY A 171 -13.97 7.51 11.66
CA GLY A 171 -15.20 8.14 11.17
C GLY A 171 -16.48 7.39 11.62
N PRO A 172 -17.64 7.69 11.01
CA PRO A 172 -17.88 8.73 10.00
C PRO A 172 -17.97 10.14 10.60
N ARG A 173 -17.96 10.28 11.93
CA ARG A 173 -17.90 11.60 12.58
C ARG A 173 -16.56 12.28 12.31
N PHE A 174 -16.57 13.61 12.23
CA PHE A 174 -15.36 14.40 12.36
C PHE A 174 -14.81 14.35 13.80
N SER A 175 -13.60 14.87 13.97
CA SER A 175 -12.93 14.93 15.27
C SER A 175 -13.59 15.95 16.20
N SER A 176 -13.51 15.68 17.50
CA SER A 176 -13.65 16.72 18.51
C SER A 176 -12.42 17.63 18.51
N ARG A 177 -12.56 18.86 19.04
CA ARG A 177 -11.42 19.79 19.15
C ARG A 177 -10.27 19.21 19.99
N ALA A 178 -10.58 18.48 21.06
CA ALA A 178 -9.57 17.83 21.89
C ALA A 178 -8.76 16.79 21.09
N GLU A 179 -9.43 15.98 20.26
CA GLU A 179 -8.76 15.05 19.35
C GLU A 179 -7.90 15.80 18.32
N SER A 180 -8.44 16.86 17.70
CA SER A 180 -7.70 17.68 16.72
C SER A 180 -6.40 18.27 17.28
N LEU A 181 -6.49 18.86 18.48
CA LEU A 181 -5.32 19.41 19.19
C LEU A 181 -4.32 18.33 19.60
N MET A 182 -4.80 17.15 20.01
CA MET A 182 -3.94 16.00 20.31
C MET A 182 -3.21 15.50 19.06
N PHE A 183 -3.89 15.40 17.92
CA PHE A 183 -3.25 14.94 16.69
C PHE A 183 -2.17 15.92 16.20
N ARG A 184 -2.40 17.23 16.38
CA ARG A 184 -1.36 18.25 16.15
C ARG A 184 -0.14 18.05 17.03
N SER A 185 -0.33 17.73 18.31
CA SER A 185 0.78 17.50 19.26
C SER A 185 1.57 16.22 18.97
N TRP A 186 0.94 15.23 18.31
CA TRP A 186 1.62 14.03 17.81
C TRP A 186 2.47 14.28 16.55
N GLY A 187 2.35 15.44 15.93
CA GLY A 187 3.05 15.73 14.69
C GLY A 187 2.24 15.42 13.41
N ALA A 188 0.94 15.10 13.50
CA ALA A 188 0.12 14.91 12.30
C ALA A 188 -0.10 16.24 11.55
N ASP A 189 -0.08 16.19 10.22
CA ASP A 189 -0.16 17.37 9.37
C ASP A 189 -1.52 17.51 8.67
N VAL A 190 -2.10 16.36 8.30
CA VAL A 190 -3.42 16.27 7.66
C VAL A 190 -4.19 15.10 8.26
N ILE A 191 -5.52 15.19 8.24
CA ILE A 191 -6.44 14.19 8.79
C ILE A 191 -7.42 13.70 7.72
N ASN A 192 -7.60 12.39 7.60
CA ASN A 192 -8.63 11.79 6.74
C ASN A 192 -9.26 10.55 7.36
N MET A 193 -10.05 9.83 6.57
CA MET A 193 -10.71 8.59 6.98
C MET A 193 -10.36 7.39 6.10
N THR A 194 -9.43 7.49 5.14
CA THR A 194 -9.31 6.47 4.07
C THR A 194 -7.90 5.97 3.77
N THR A 195 -6.84 6.64 4.22
CA THR A 195 -5.47 6.22 3.89
C THR A 195 -5.13 4.85 4.46
N VAL A 196 -5.53 4.59 5.70
CA VAL A 196 -5.41 3.29 6.35
C VAL A 196 -6.75 2.53 6.24
N PRO A 197 -6.78 1.24 5.83
CA PRO A 197 -5.65 0.36 5.53
C PRO A 197 -5.24 0.29 4.05
N GLU A 198 -5.73 1.20 3.19
CA GLU A 198 -5.48 1.15 1.74
C GLU A 198 -3.99 1.08 1.37
N VAL A 199 -3.15 1.89 2.04
CA VAL A 199 -1.69 1.87 1.86
C VAL A 199 -1.04 0.56 2.31
N ILE A 200 -1.53 -0.04 3.39
CA ILE A 200 -1.00 -1.29 3.96
C ILE A 200 -1.26 -2.43 2.98
N LEU A 201 -2.49 -2.54 2.52
CA LEU A 201 -2.94 -3.58 1.59
C LEU A 201 -2.25 -3.43 0.24
N ALA A 202 -2.05 -2.20 -0.27
CA ALA A 202 -1.31 -1.98 -1.51
C ALA A 202 0.15 -2.46 -1.41
N LYS A 203 0.78 -2.26 -0.25
CA LYS A 203 2.13 -2.78 0.03
C LYS A 203 2.14 -4.29 0.09
N GLU A 204 1.19 -4.94 0.77
CA GLU A 204 1.06 -6.40 0.77
C GLU A 204 0.78 -6.97 -0.64
N ALA A 205 0.08 -6.22 -1.49
CA ALA A 205 -0.18 -6.58 -2.87
C ALA A 205 1.06 -6.44 -3.78
N GLY A 206 2.15 -5.82 -3.32
CA GLY A 206 3.36 -5.59 -4.11
C GLY A 206 3.21 -4.50 -5.16
N MET A 207 2.31 -3.55 -4.91
CA MET A 207 2.08 -2.41 -5.79
C MET A 207 2.77 -1.16 -5.27
N SER A 208 3.22 -0.31 -6.20
CA SER A 208 3.72 1.02 -5.91
C SER A 208 2.56 1.95 -5.56
N TYR A 209 2.46 2.39 -4.31
CA TYR A 209 1.34 3.21 -3.83
C TYR A 209 1.75 4.64 -3.51
N ALA A 210 1.00 5.63 -3.98
CA ALA A 210 1.17 7.04 -3.63
C ALA A 210 -0.18 7.76 -3.53
N SER A 211 -0.24 8.77 -2.66
CA SER A 211 -1.47 9.51 -2.37
C SER A 211 -1.29 11.01 -2.59
N ILE A 212 -2.25 11.61 -3.30
CA ILE A 212 -2.42 13.05 -3.45
C ILE A 212 -3.53 13.44 -2.47
N ALA A 213 -3.14 14.02 -1.34
CA ALA A 213 -4.09 14.55 -0.37
C ALA A 213 -4.41 16.01 -0.71
N MET A 214 -5.68 16.39 -0.63
CA MET A 214 -6.14 17.77 -0.86
C MET A 214 -6.78 18.30 0.42
N ALA A 215 -6.18 19.35 0.98
CA ALA A 215 -6.74 20.00 2.15
C ALA A 215 -8.07 20.67 1.79
N THR A 216 -9.15 20.40 2.53
CA THR A 216 -10.48 20.95 2.26
C THR A 216 -10.97 21.95 3.31
N ASP A 217 -10.37 21.89 4.50
CA ASP A 217 -10.74 22.59 5.72
C ASP A 217 -9.58 22.53 6.72
N TYR A 218 -9.71 23.19 7.87
CA TYR A 218 -8.75 23.12 8.99
C TYR A 218 -9.26 22.25 10.14
N ASP A 219 -10.06 21.21 9.83
CA ASP A 219 -10.75 20.37 10.81
C ASP A 219 -11.52 21.22 11.85
N CYS A 220 -11.12 21.21 13.13
CA CYS A 220 -11.77 21.99 14.18
C CYS A 220 -10.82 22.60 15.22
N TRP A 221 -9.51 22.64 14.93
CA TRP A 221 -8.50 23.17 15.88
C TRP A 221 -8.44 24.70 15.91
N LYS A 222 -8.88 25.38 14.86
CA LYS A 222 -8.99 26.85 14.85
C LYS A 222 -10.23 27.28 15.64
N GLU A 223 -10.06 28.14 16.63
CA GLU A 223 -11.17 28.62 17.47
C GLU A 223 -12.03 29.68 16.77
N HIS A 224 -11.43 30.47 15.88
CA HIS A 224 -12.07 31.61 15.21
C HIS A 224 -12.40 31.36 13.73
N GLU A 225 -12.17 30.14 13.23
CA GLU A 225 -12.68 29.72 11.94
C GLU A 225 -13.82 28.72 12.14
N GLU A 226 -14.80 28.79 11.25
CA GLU A 226 -15.89 27.83 11.23
C GLU A 226 -15.36 26.40 10.99
N ALA A 227 -15.72 25.48 11.88
CA ALA A 227 -15.34 24.07 11.82
C ALA A 227 -15.79 23.36 10.53
N VAL A 228 -15.16 22.21 10.27
CA VAL A 228 -15.47 21.34 9.12
C VAL A 228 -16.94 20.92 9.07
N SER A 229 -17.50 20.93 7.86
CA SER A 229 -18.82 20.39 7.52
C SER A 229 -18.79 19.76 6.13
N VAL A 230 -19.78 18.91 5.82
CA VAL A 230 -19.89 18.26 4.49
C VAL A 230 -19.96 19.31 3.37
N ASP A 231 -20.75 20.36 3.55
CA ASP A 231 -20.92 21.41 2.54
C ASP A 231 -19.61 22.15 2.23
N LYS A 232 -18.78 22.41 3.26
CA LYS A 232 -17.47 23.03 3.09
C LYS A 232 -16.52 22.14 2.30
N VAL A 233 -16.47 20.87 2.66
CA VAL A 233 -15.62 19.89 1.97
C VAL A 233 -16.01 19.82 0.50
N LEU A 234 -17.31 19.68 0.20
CA LEU A 234 -17.80 19.64 -1.19
C LEU A 234 -17.53 20.94 -1.97
N LYS A 235 -17.71 22.10 -1.33
CA LYS A 235 -17.43 23.40 -1.94
C LYS A 235 -15.95 23.56 -2.29
N THR A 236 -15.05 23.24 -1.36
CA THR A 236 -13.60 23.32 -1.60
C THR A 236 -13.17 22.32 -2.66
N LEU A 237 -13.68 21.08 -2.63
CA LEU A 237 -13.39 20.08 -3.65
C LEU A 237 -13.83 20.54 -5.04
N LYS A 238 -15.06 21.05 -5.19
CA LYS A 238 -15.55 21.54 -6.49
C LYS A 238 -14.65 22.62 -7.09
N GLY A 239 -14.07 23.49 -6.25
CA GLY A 239 -13.16 24.55 -6.70
C GLY A 239 -11.73 24.10 -6.99
N ASN A 240 -11.31 22.92 -6.51
CA ASN A 240 -9.91 22.49 -6.54
C ASN A 240 -9.69 21.12 -7.18
N ALA A 241 -10.75 20.39 -7.54
CA ALA A 241 -10.69 19.03 -8.08
C ALA A 241 -9.80 18.94 -9.34
N ASN A 242 -9.88 19.96 -10.19
CA ASN A 242 -9.06 20.07 -11.39
C ASN A 242 -7.54 19.98 -11.11
N LYS A 243 -7.06 20.47 -9.96
CA LYS A 243 -5.62 20.43 -9.60
C LYS A 243 -5.12 18.99 -9.51
N ALA A 244 -5.85 18.13 -8.79
CA ALA A 244 -5.48 16.72 -8.64
C ALA A 244 -5.58 15.97 -9.98
N THR A 245 -6.64 16.23 -10.76
CA THR A 245 -6.80 15.67 -12.11
C THR A 245 -5.65 16.09 -13.04
N SER A 246 -5.23 17.36 -13.03
CA SER A 246 -4.09 17.83 -13.84
C SER A 246 -2.78 17.15 -13.45
N ILE A 247 -2.54 16.89 -12.15
CA ILE A 247 -1.38 16.10 -11.72
C ILE A 247 -1.47 14.69 -12.27
N LEU A 248 -2.60 13.98 -12.13
CA LEU A 248 -2.75 12.62 -12.63
C LEU A 248 -2.50 12.55 -14.15
N LEU A 249 -3.15 13.42 -14.93
CA LEU A 249 -3.00 13.48 -16.39
C LEU A 249 -1.56 13.76 -16.85
N THR A 250 -0.77 14.44 -16.02
CA THR A 250 0.61 14.82 -16.34
C THR A 250 1.64 13.82 -15.80
N ALA A 251 1.39 13.24 -14.63
CA ALA A 251 2.29 12.30 -13.95
C ALA A 251 2.19 10.89 -14.53
N ILE A 252 0.99 10.42 -14.87
CA ILE A 252 0.78 9.05 -15.39
C ILE A 252 1.61 8.76 -16.65
N PRO A 253 1.65 9.64 -17.67
CA PRO A 253 2.54 9.45 -18.82
C PRO A 253 4.03 9.44 -18.45
N GLN A 254 4.45 10.25 -17.48
CA GLN A 254 5.84 10.25 -16.99
C GLN A 254 6.17 8.91 -16.34
N ILE A 255 5.31 8.42 -15.44
CA ILE A 255 5.45 7.10 -14.80
C ILE A 255 5.54 6.00 -15.87
N GLY A 256 4.65 6.02 -16.87
CA GLY A 256 4.65 5.03 -17.96
C GLY A 256 5.90 5.06 -18.84
N SER A 257 6.67 6.15 -18.86
CA SER A 257 7.92 6.29 -19.61
C SER A 257 9.18 5.90 -18.82
N MET A 258 9.06 5.70 -17.50
CA MET A 258 10.17 5.38 -16.61
C MET A 258 10.39 3.86 -16.47
N GLU A 259 11.61 3.47 -16.08
CA GLU A 259 11.95 2.10 -15.71
C GLU A 259 11.43 1.79 -14.29
N TRP A 260 10.74 0.65 -14.08
CA TRP A 260 10.21 0.25 -12.76
C TRP A 260 10.60 -1.15 -12.29
N THR A 261 11.35 -1.93 -13.07
CA THR A 261 11.68 -3.33 -12.78
C THR A 261 12.32 -3.48 -11.41
N ASP A 262 13.33 -2.66 -11.08
CA ASP A 262 14.04 -2.78 -9.79
C ASP A 262 13.17 -2.39 -8.60
N THR A 263 12.36 -1.34 -8.75
CA THR A 263 11.43 -0.87 -7.71
C THR A 263 10.37 -1.93 -7.43
N LEU A 264 9.73 -2.46 -8.49
CA LEU A 264 8.68 -3.47 -8.37
C LEU A 264 9.24 -4.83 -7.91
N HIS A 265 10.44 -5.19 -8.35
CA HIS A 265 11.14 -6.39 -7.87
C HIS A 265 11.44 -6.28 -6.38
N THR A 266 11.96 -5.15 -5.92
CA THR A 266 12.26 -4.92 -4.49
C THR A 266 10.99 -5.02 -3.64
N LEU A 267 9.88 -4.43 -4.08
CA LEU A 267 8.58 -4.55 -3.40
C LEU A 267 8.13 -6.02 -3.30
N LYS A 268 8.19 -6.77 -4.42
CA LYS A 268 7.81 -8.19 -4.45
C LYS A 268 8.67 -9.07 -3.55
N VAL A 269 9.99 -8.87 -3.57
CA VAL A 269 10.93 -9.63 -2.72
C VAL A 269 10.69 -9.32 -1.24
N SER A 270 10.46 -8.05 -0.89
CA SER A 270 10.19 -7.65 0.49
C SER A 270 8.98 -8.36 1.07
N ILE A 271 7.95 -8.64 0.28
CA ILE A 271 6.75 -9.35 0.75
C ILE A 271 7.06 -10.83 0.98
N ARG A 272 7.71 -11.48 0.00
CA ARG A 272 8.01 -12.92 0.07
C ARG A 272 8.86 -13.28 1.30
N MET A 273 9.79 -12.42 1.68
CA MET A 273 10.67 -12.62 2.84
C MET A 273 9.99 -12.39 4.20
N ARG A 274 8.73 -11.93 4.21
CA ARG A 274 7.96 -11.54 5.41
C ARG A 274 6.73 -12.41 5.65
N LEU A 275 6.55 -13.45 4.82
CA LEU A 275 5.52 -14.46 4.99
C LEU A 275 6.07 -15.60 5.84
N MET A 276 5.42 -15.86 6.97
CA MET A 276 5.65 -17.08 7.74
C MET A 276 4.70 -18.16 7.23
N SER A 277 5.25 -19.21 6.63
CA SER A 277 4.48 -20.37 6.18
C SER A 277 4.45 -21.46 7.24
N THR A 278 3.48 -22.38 7.17
CA THR A 278 3.30 -23.48 8.15
C THR A 278 4.49 -24.45 8.23
N GLY A 279 5.46 -24.36 7.31
CA GLY A 279 6.73 -25.11 7.36
C GLY A 279 7.89 -24.35 8.03
N ASP A 280 7.75 -23.04 8.26
CA ASP A 280 8.76 -22.20 8.91
C ASP A 280 8.63 -22.36 10.42
N SER A 281 9.07 -23.51 10.91
CA SER A 281 9.21 -23.74 12.34
C SER A 281 10.23 -22.74 12.88
N VAL A 282 9.74 -21.74 13.62
CA VAL A 282 10.57 -21.00 14.58
C VAL A 282 11.10 -22.07 15.53
N CYS A 283 12.34 -22.47 15.32
CA CYS A 283 13.03 -23.36 16.23
C CYS A 283 13.18 -22.56 17.53
N ILE A 284 12.19 -22.69 18.43
CA ILE A 284 12.31 -22.23 19.79
C ILE A 284 13.38 -23.12 20.39
N CYS A 285 14.64 -22.69 20.24
CA CYS A 285 15.75 -23.23 20.98
C CYS A 285 15.50 -22.89 22.45
N THR A 286 14.69 -23.69 23.12
CA THR A 286 14.75 -23.83 24.57
C THR A 286 16.20 -24.15 24.89
N HIS A 287 16.84 -23.25 25.64
CA HIS A 287 18.23 -23.39 26.04
C HIS A 287 18.43 -24.67 26.85
N ASN A 288 18.68 -25.79 26.16
CA ASN A 288 19.51 -26.89 26.66
C ASN A 288 19.73 -27.91 25.55
N THR A 289 21.02 -28.22 25.30
CA THR A 289 21.61 -29.22 24.40
C THR A 289 22.20 -28.67 23.08
N GLY A 290 23.54 -28.59 23.05
CA GLY A 290 24.40 -28.08 21.97
C GLY A 290 24.46 -28.96 20.71
N ILE A 291 23.31 -29.43 20.21
CA ILE A 291 23.20 -30.27 19.03
C ILE A 291 22.86 -29.43 17.78
N CYS A 292 22.19 -28.28 17.94
CA CYS A 292 21.70 -27.48 16.81
C CYS A 292 22.81 -26.72 16.05
N SER A 293 23.90 -26.34 16.71
CA SER A 293 25.00 -25.57 16.12
C SER A 293 25.84 -26.35 15.10
N LYS A 294 25.83 -27.70 15.15
CA LYS A 294 26.58 -28.53 14.18
C LYS A 294 25.82 -28.74 12.86
N ILE A 295 24.48 -28.75 12.88
CA ILE A 295 23.66 -28.93 11.67
C ILE A 295 23.65 -27.65 10.82
N PHE A 296 23.64 -26.48 11.47
CA PHE A 296 23.67 -25.20 10.77
C PHE A 296 25.01 -24.94 10.06
N LEU A 297 26.14 -25.32 10.70
CA LEU A 297 27.46 -25.23 10.08
C LEU A 297 27.59 -26.14 8.85
N LEU A 298 27.02 -27.35 8.88
CA LEU A 298 27.12 -28.32 7.79
C LEU A 298 26.36 -27.86 6.54
N LYS A 299 25.17 -27.25 6.70
CA LYS A 299 24.39 -26.69 5.60
C LYS A 299 25.10 -25.49 4.94
N SER A 300 25.72 -24.63 5.76
CA SER A 300 26.54 -23.51 5.29
C SER A 300 27.79 -23.97 4.52
N LEU A 301 28.45 -25.04 4.99
CA LEU A 301 29.65 -25.57 4.33
C LEU A 301 29.33 -26.25 2.98
N LEU A 302 28.22 -27.00 2.91
CA LEU A 302 27.77 -27.67 1.68
C LEU A 302 27.35 -26.68 0.58
N LEU A 303 26.84 -25.50 0.94
CA LEU A 303 26.49 -24.44 -0.01
C LEU A 303 27.72 -23.69 -0.55
N ARG A 304 28.85 -23.67 0.16
CA ARG A 304 30.08 -22.98 -0.28
C ARG A 304 30.96 -23.78 -1.25
N VAL A 305 30.78 -25.10 -1.38
CA VAL A 305 31.69 -25.96 -2.17
C VAL A 305 31.11 -26.36 -3.54
N GLY A 306 29.90 -25.93 -3.90
CA GLY A 306 29.41 -26.03 -5.29
C GLY A 306 29.39 -27.45 -5.88
N ALA A 307 29.17 -28.49 -5.07
CA ALA A 307 29.12 -29.87 -5.54
C ALA A 307 27.70 -30.26 -5.99
N SER A 308 27.57 -30.79 -7.20
CA SER A 308 26.30 -31.34 -7.72
C SER A 308 25.95 -32.67 -7.03
N LYS A 309 24.65 -32.96 -6.90
CA LYS A 309 24.08 -34.10 -6.15
C LYS A 309 24.61 -35.51 -6.54
N ASN A 310 25.29 -35.67 -7.67
CA ASN A 310 25.63 -36.99 -8.20
C ASN A 310 27.06 -37.50 -7.89
N GLN A 311 27.88 -36.78 -7.12
CA GLN A 311 29.26 -37.21 -6.81
C GLN A 311 29.48 -37.81 -5.40
N ILE A 312 28.42 -37.96 -4.58
CA ILE A 312 28.55 -38.33 -3.14
C ILE A 312 28.16 -39.80 -2.85
N HIS A 313 27.86 -40.62 -3.86
CA HIS A 313 27.71 -42.07 -3.67
C HIS A 313 29.05 -42.76 -3.98
N SER A 314 29.93 -43.00 -3.00
CA SER A 314 30.06 -44.38 -2.48
C SER A 314 31.04 -44.53 -1.31
N ARG A 315 31.83 -43.51 -0.95
CA ARG A 315 32.92 -43.68 0.04
C ARG A 315 32.67 -43.08 1.43
N TRP A 316 31.75 -42.13 1.57
CA TRP A 316 31.47 -41.47 2.88
C TRP A 316 30.24 -42.03 3.61
N ALA A 317 29.25 -42.56 2.88
CA ALA A 317 28.02 -43.11 3.46
C ALA A 317 28.28 -44.31 4.39
N ASN A 318 29.17 -45.23 4.00
CA ASN A 318 29.46 -46.44 4.79
C ASN A 318 30.21 -46.17 6.10
N LYS A 319 31.00 -45.09 6.16
CA LYS A 319 31.68 -44.68 7.40
C LYS A 319 30.72 -43.95 8.34
N PHE A 320 29.83 -43.13 7.78
CA PHE A 320 28.83 -42.37 8.54
C PHE A 320 27.72 -43.27 9.14
N ILE A 321 27.24 -44.26 8.39
CA ILE A 321 26.25 -45.23 8.89
C ILE A 321 26.83 -46.03 10.06
N LYS A 322 28.07 -46.53 9.97
CA LYS A 322 28.71 -47.27 11.09
C LYS A 322 28.88 -46.45 12.37
N THR A 323 29.12 -45.15 12.27
CA THR A 323 29.23 -44.26 13.44
C THR A 323 27.86 -43.94 14.04
N LEU A 324 26.82 -43.83 13.22
CA LEU A 324 25.46 -43.57 13.69
C LEU A 324 24.83 -44.80 14.36
N THR A 325 25.09 -46.01 13.85
CA THR A 325 24.56 -47.25 14.45
C THR A 325 25.18 -47.55 15.82
N SER A 326 26.46 -47.19 16.06
CA SER A 326 27.06 -47.38 17.40
C SER A 326 26.63 -46.33 18.43
N PHE A 327 26.14 -45.18 17.98
CA PHE A 327 25.61 -44.12 18.84
C PHE A 327 24.17 -44.39 19.28
N ILE A 328 23.36 -45.01 18.41
CA ILE A 328 21.98 -45.41 18.72
C ILE A 328 21.92 -46.64 19.65
N ALA A 329 22.93 -47.52 19.64
CA ALA A 329 22.99 -48.69 20.53
C ALA A 329 23.40 -48.39 21.99
N LYS A 330 23.62 -47.11 22.35
CA LYS A 330 24.02 -46.67 23.70
C LYS A 330 23.06 -45.65 24.33
N ILE A 331 21.89 -45.46 23.72
CA ILE A 331 20.71 -44.75 24.26
C ILE A 331 19.63 -45.79 24.46
#